data_AF-A0A2J6PY41-F1
#
_entry.id   AF-A0A2J6PY41-F1
#
_cell.length_a   1.000
_cell.length_b   1.000
_cell.length_c   1.000
_cell.angle_alpha   90.00
_cell.angle_beta   90.00
_cell.angle_gamma   90.00
#
_symmetry.space_group_name_H-M   'P 1'
#
loop_
_entity.id
_entity.type
_entity.pdbx_description
1 polymer ?
#
loop_
_entity_poly.entity_id
_entity_poly.type
_entity_poly.pdbx_seq_one_letter_code
_entity_poly.pdbx_strand_id
1 'polypeptide(L)'
;MKKQIKALEESCLNSSAPNEPSTTPLPQYLLDRSNPTNAKALSSAIKNKRNEKAAKFSVPLPKVRAIAEEELFTVVQTRKKTAKKGWKRMINKPMFVGRDFTRRPVKYERFIWPMGLRYKKANVTHPELGVTIQLPIISVRKKPAKPNGTIIEVNFSELGLVTVVVEVISGRWAQITNNCENDGCVNA
;
A
#
# COMPACT_ATOMS: atom_id res chain seq x y z
N MET A 1 1.70 -0.93 37.80
CA MET A 1 1.69 -2.05 38.75
C MET A 1 2.24 -3.34 38.15
N LYS A 2 1.47 -4.19 37.42
CA LYS A 2 1.98 -5.51 36.95
C LYS A 2 3.27 -5.46 36.11
N LYS A 3 3.39 -4.48 35.19
CA LYS A 3 4.63 -4.29 34.40
C LYS A 3 5.82 -3.81 35.24
N GLN A 4 5.57 -3.04 36.30
CA GLN A 4 6.62 -2.51 37.18
C GLN A 4 7.10 -3.58 38.16
N ILE A 5 6.19 -4.39 38.70
CA ILE A 5 6.51 -5.53 39.56
C ILE A 5 7.34 -6.56 38.77
N LYS A 6 6.90 -6.90 37.55
CA LYS A 6 7.64 -7.81 36.66
C LYS A 6 9.03 -7.29 36.28
N ALA A 7 9.16 -6.00 35.96
CA ALA A 7 10.47 -5.41 35.66
C ALA A 7 11.41 -5.41 36.88
N LEU A 8 10.86 -5.23 38.08
CA LEU A 8 11.63 -5.27 39.33
C LEU A 8 12.05 -6.70 39.67
N GLU A 9 11.14 -7.68 39.53
CA GLU A 9 11.43 -9.12 39.65
C GLU A 9 12.47 -9.59 38.63
N GLU A 10 12.37 -9.16 37.37
CA GLU A 10 13.34 -9.44 36.30
C GLU A 10 14.69 -8.75 36.52
N SER A 11 14.73 -7.60 37.20
CA SER A 11 15.98 -6.91 37.55
C SER A 11 16.67 -7.48 38.79
N CYS A 12 15.90 -8.07 39.73
CA CYS A 12 16.42 -8.71 40.93
C CYS A 12 16.87 -10.15 40.67
N LEU A 13 16.28 -10.82 39.67
CA LEU A 13 16.83 -12.06 39.13
C LEU A 13 18.00 -11.69 38.22
N ASN A 14 19.24 -11.92 38.68
CA ASN A 14 20.37 -12.08 37.76
C ASN A 14 20.13 -13.37 36.94
N SER A 15 19.16 -13.34 36.02
CA SER A 15 19.01 -14.39 35.05
C SER A 15 20.31 -14.42 34.27
N SER A 16 21.01 -15.55 34.39
CA SER A 16 22.04 -16.01 33.46
C SER A 16 21.78 -15.41 32.08
N ALA A 17 22.77 -14.71 31.55
CA ALA A 17 22.75 -14.07 30.24
C ALA A 17 21.87 -14.85 29.24
N PRO A 18 21.07 -14.18 28.41
CA PRO A 18 20.37 -14.88 27.34
C PRO A 18 21.43 -15.68 26.55
N ASN A 19 21.11 -16.96 26.32
CA ASN A 19 21.87 -17.96 25.55
C ASN A 19 23.10 -17.37 24.85
N GLU A 20 24.27 -17.87 25.26
CA GLU A 20 25.60 -17.64 24.70
C GLU A 20 25.56 -16.99 23.30
N PRO A 21 26.31 -15.90 23.05
CA PRO A 21 26.59 -15.51 21.67
C PRO A 21 27.15 -16.76 21.00
N SER A 22 26.61 -17.12 19.83
CA SER A 22 27.06 -18.29 19.06
C SER A 22 28.58 -18.42 19.20
N THR A 23 29.08 -19.60 19.54
CA THR A 23 30.51 -19.87 19.79
C THR A 23 31.43 -19.32 18.68
N THR A 24 30.87 -19.06 17.50
CA THR A 24 31.46 -18.27 16.41
C THR A 24 31.00 -16.81 16.47
N PRO A 25 31.91 -15.82 16.59
CA PRO A 25 31.53 -14.41 16.50
C PRO A 25 30.97 -14.11 15.12
N LEU A 26 29.69 -13.74 15.07
CA LEU A 26 29.03 -13.31 13.84
C LEU A 26 29.07 -11.78 13.77
N PRO A 27 29.33 -11.20 12.59
CA PRO A 27 29.21 -9.75 12.42
C PRO A 27 27.75 -9.31 12.63
N GLN A 28 27.56 -8.07 13.09
CA GLN A 28 26.26 -7.54 13.53
C GLN A 28 25.12 -7.75 12.51
N TYR A 29 25.42 -7.71 11.21
CA TYR A 29 24.45 -7.92 10.12
C TYR A 29 24.00 -9.39 9.92
N LEU A 30 24.54 -10.34 10.68
CA LEU A 30 24.20 -11.77 10.64
C LEU A 30 23.56 -12.29 11.94
N LEU A 31 23.51 -11.48 13.01
CA LEU A 31 23.00 -11.91 14.32
C LEU A 31 21.51 -12.29 14.28
N ASP A 32 20.71 -11.69 13.39
CA ASP A 32 19.26 -11.94 13.29
C ASP A 32 18.88 -13.09 12.35
N ARG A 33 19.86 -13.86 11.84
CA ARG A 33 19.64 -14.92 10.85
C ARG A 33 19.92 -16.30 11.46
N SER A 34 18.97 -16.84 12.24
CA SER A 34 19.08 -18.21 12.77
C SER A 34 18.83 -19.25 11.67
N ASN A 35 19.85 -20.06 11.33
CA ASN A 35 19.71 -21.18 10.38
C ASN A 35 19.40 -22.48 11.14
N PRO A 36 18.25 -23.15 10.90
CA PRO A 36 17.97 -24.47 11.50
C PRO A 36 18.70 -25.62 10.77
N THR A 37 19.06 -26.66 11.53
CA THR A 37 19.87 -27.84 11.16
C THR A 37 19.42 -28.64 9.92
N ASN A 38 20.41 -29.24 9.24
CA ASN A 38 20.52 -29.43 7.78
C ASN A 38 19.72 -30.55 7.07
N ALA A 39 19.03 -31.48 7.73
CA ALA A 39 18.44 -32.63 6.99
C ALA A 39 16.97 -32.42 6.56
N LYS A 40 16.08 -32.03 7.48
CA LYS A 40 14.66 -31.70 7.14
C LYS A 40 14.53 -30.35 6.41
N ALA A 41 15.54 -29.49 6.58
CA ALA A 41 15.66 -28.18 5.96
C ALA A 41 15.80 -28.23 4.43
N LEU A 42 16.41 -29.27 3.85
CA LEU A 42 16.59 -29.37 2.39
C LEU A 42 15.29 -29.66 1.65
N SER A 43 14.46 -30.57 2.17
CA SER A 43 13.14 -30.88 1.61
C SER A 43 12.13 -29.75 1.78
N SER A 44 12.18 -29.04 2.92
CA SER A 44 11.37 -27.83 3.11
C SER A 44 11.93 -26.66 2.31
N ALA A 45 13.24 -26.54 2.09
CA ALA A 45 13.84 -25.49 1.28
C ALA A 45 13.44 -25.56 -0.20
N ILE A 46 13.21 -26.75 -0.78
CA ILE A 46 12.70 -26.85 -2.16
C ILE A 46 11.25 -26.37 -2.24
N LYS A 47 10.40 -26.75 -1.26
CA LYS A 47 9.02 -26.27 -1.18
C LYS A 47 8.97 -24.77 -0.90
N ASN A 48 9.81 -24.28 0.00
CA ASN A 48 9.97 -22.87 0.34
C ASN A 48 10.50 -22.10 -0.87
N LYS A 49 11.49 -22.58 -1.63
CA LYS A 49 11.95 -21.94 -2.89
C LYS A 49 10.85 -21.84 -3.95
N ARG A 50 10.00 -22.87 -4.08
CA ARG A 50 8.85 -22.83 -5.00
C ARG A 50 7.80 -21.81 -4.55
N ASN A 51 7.50 -21.79 -3.25
CA ASN A 51 6.56 -20.83 -2.66
C ASN A 51 7.11 -19.40 -2.66
N GLU A 52 8.41 -19.21 -2.41
CA GLU A 52 9.14 -17.94 -2.45
C GLU A 52 9.17 -17.37 -3.85
N LYS A 53 9.36 -18.18 -4.90
CA LYS A 53 9.34 -17.67 -6.28
C LYS A 53 7.98 -17.06 -6.64
N ALA A 54 6.89 -17.66 -6.16
CA ALA A 54 5.54 -17.14 -6.33
C ALA A 54 5.25 -15.95 -5.38
N ALA A 55 5.76 -15.98 -4.15
CA ALA A 55 5.54 -14.94 -3.15
C ALA A 55 6.40 -13.69 -3.37
N LYS A 56 7.59 -13.81 -3.97
CA LYS A 56 8.57 -12.72 -4.12
C LYS A 56 8.07 -11.56 -4.98
N PHE A 57 7.18 -11.84 -5.93
CA PHE A 57 6.54 -10.83 -6.78
C PHE A 57 5.06 -10.64 -6.46
N SER A 58 4.57 -11.24 -5.37
CA SER A 58 3.21 -11.03 -4.91
C SER A 58 3.09 -9.65 -4.27
N VAL A 59 2.08 -8.91 -4.69
CA VAL A 59 1.74 -7.60 -4.12
C VAL A 59 1.07 -7.84 -2.75
N PRO A 60 1.25 -6.98 -1.73
CA PRO A 60 0.71 -7.21 -0.38
C PRO A 60 -0.78 -7.56 -0.31
N LEU A 61 -1.61 -6.96 -1.17
CA LEU A 61 -3.02 -7.29 -1.34
C LEU A 61 -3.25 -7.92 -2.73
N PRO A 62 -3.16 -9.25 -2.86
CA PRO A 62 -3.24 -9.92 -4.16
C PRO A 62 -4.68 -10.05 -4.69
N LYS A 63 -5.65 -10.25 -3.80
CA LYS A 63 -7.07 -10.42 -4.15
C LYS A 63 -7.90 -9.42 -3.36
N VAL A 64 -8.59 -8.54 -4.09
CA VAL A 64 -9.50 -7.56 -3.51
C VAL A 64 -10.93 -7.96 -3.85
N ARG A 65 -11.87 -7.69 -2.93
CA ARG A 65 -13.30 -7.92 -3.15
C ARG A 65 -13.77 -7.16 -4.39
N ALA A 66 -14.66 -7.78 -5.16
CA ALA A 66 -15.35 -7.10 -6.24
C ALA A 66 -16.37 -6.10 -5.67
N ILE A 67 -16.56 -4.97 -6.36
CA ILE A 67 -17.58 -3.98 -6.05
C ILE A 67 -18.62 -4.00 -7.16
N ALA A 68 -19.89 -3.88 -6.79
CA ALA A 68 -20.99 -3.74 -7.74
C ALA A 68 -20.99 -2.35 -8.38
N GLU A 69 -21.37 -2.25 -9.65
CA GLU A 69 -21.40 -0.97 -10.35
C GLU A 69 -22.35 0.06 -9.72
N GLU A 70 -23.40 -0.40 -9.07
CA GLU A 70 -24.37 0.44 -8.35
C GLU A 70 -23.73 1.19 -7.17
N GLU A 71 -22.71 0.60 -6.54
CA GLU A 71 -21.98 1.23 -5.43
C GLU A 71 -20.94 2.25 -5.96
N LEU A 72 -20.44 2.03 -7.18
CA LEU A 72 -19.48 2.91 -7.85
C LEU A 72 -20.15 4.19 -8.37
N PHE A 73 -21.37 4.05 -8.91
CA PHE A 73 -22.04 5.11 -9.64
C PHE A 73 -23.40 5.49 -9.05
N THR A 74 -23.55 6.75 -8.68
CA THR A 74 -24.88 7.34 -8.42
C THR A 74 -25.51 7.87 -9.71
N VAL A 75 -26.80 7.59 -9.87
CA VAL A 75 -27.58 8.12 -11.00
C VAL A 75 -27.94 9.58 -10.72
N VAL A 76 -27.49 10.49 -11.59
CA VAL A 76 -27.85 11.90 -11.51
C VAL A 76 -29.00 12.18 -12.45
N GLN A 77 -30.16 12.51 -11.88
CA GLN A 77 -31.34 12.90 -12.63
C GLN A 77 -31.25 14.37 -13.04
N THR A 78 -31.62 14.64 -14.29
CA THR A 78 -31.64 15.98 -14.87
C THR A 78 -33.09 16.36 -15.23
N ARG A 79 -33.38 17.68 -15.23
CA ARG A 79 -34.68 18.35 -15.48
C ARG A 79 -35.51 18.63 -14.22
N LYS A 80 -35.89 19.91 -14.04
CA LYS A 80 -36.55 20.46 -12.83
C LYS A 80 -37.88 19.80 -12.44
N LYS A 81 -38.77 19.50 -13.40
CA LYS A 81 -40.16 19.10 -13.10
C LYS A 81 -40.44 17.60 -13.09
N THR A 82 -39.57 16.77 -13.65
CA THR A 82 -39.93 15.35 -13.86
C THR A 82 -38.78 14.38 -13.63
N ALA A 83 -37.54 14.86 -13.49
CA ALA A 83 -36.36 14.03 -13.22
C ALA A 83 -36.21 12.77 -14.12
N LYS A 84 -36.87 12.74 -15.30
CA LYS A 84 -37.00 11.57 -16.18
C LYS A 84 -35.68 11.18 -16.86
N LYS A 85 -34.69 12.06 -16.89
CA LYS A 85 -33.42 11.84 -17.60
C LYS A 85 -32.30 11.53 -16.61
N GLY A 86 -32.05 10.25 -16.36
CA GLY A 86 -30.97 9.75 -15.50
C GLY A 86 -29.81 9.15 -16.29
N TRP A 87 -29.32 9.81 -17.35
CA TRP A 87 -28.23 9.28 -18.19
C TRP A 87 -26.83 9.58 -17.60
N LYS A 88 -26.75 10.56 -16.70
CA LYS A 88 -25.51 10.95 -16.02
C LYS A 88 -25.21 10.01 -14.85
N ARG A 89 -23.93 9.79 -14.60
CA ARG A 89 -23.39 8.94 -13.53
C ARG A 89 -22.37 9.73 -12.75
N MET A 90 -22.60 9.94 -11.45
CA MET A 90 -21.60 10.51 -10.56
C MET A 90 -20.83 9.38 -9.91
N ILE A 91 -19.50 9.51 -9.85
CA ILE A 91 -18.65 8.54 -9.18
C ILE A 91 -18.56 8.91 -7.71
N ASN A 92 -18.85 7.94 -6.85
CA ASN A 92 -18.81 8.11 -5.40
C ASN A 92 -17.47 7.75 -4.76
N LYS A 93 -16.56 7.17 -5.56
CA LYS A 93 -15.31 6.61 -5.07
C LYS A 93 -14.14 7.59 -5.30
N PRO A 94 -13.14 7.61 -4.41
CA PRO A 94 -11.87 8.31 -4.56
C PRO A 94 -11.23 8.04 -5.90
N MET A 95 -10.72 9.11 -6.51
CA MET A 95 -10.15 9.05 -7.85
C MET A 95 -8.90 9.90 -7.95
N PHE A 96 -8.02 9.45 -8.83
CA PHE A 96 -6.94 10.26 -9.34
C PHE A 96 -7.36 10.82 -10.70
N VAL A 97 -7.09 12.09 -10.90
CA VAL A 97 -7.30 12.80 -12.15
C VAL A 97 -6.00 13.50 -12.49
N GLY A 98 -5.54 13.35 -13.74
CA GLY A 98 -4.30 13.97 -14.20
C GLY A 98 -4.27 15.49 -14.00
N ARG A 99 -3.06 16.06 -13.95
CA ARG A 99 -2.88 17.50 -13.70
C ARG A 99 -3.57 18.38 -14.76
N ASP A 100 -3.59 17.92 -16.00
CA ASP A 100 -4.13 18.65 -17.16
C ASP A 100 -5.62 18.39 -17.41
N PHE A 101 -6.37 17.98 -16.39
CA PHE A 101 -7.77 17.67 -16.56
C PHE A 101 -8.65 18.92 -16.61
N THR A 102 -9.27 19.13 -17.77
CA THR A 102 -10.34 20.11 -17.98
C THR A 102 -11.69 19.41 -18.05
N ARG A 103 -12.68 19.92 -17.31
CA ARG A 103 -14.05 19.37 -17.38
C ARG A 103 -14.64 19.57 -18.77
N ARG A 104 -15.28 18.52 -19.29
CA ARG A 104 -16.06 18.62 -20.53
C ARG A 104 -17.30 19.48 -20.29
N PRO A 105 -17.85 20.15 -21.33
CA PRO A 105 -19.09 20.90 -21.18
C PRO A 105 -20.22 20.03 -20.63
N VAL A 106 -21.07 20.61 -19.77
CA VAL A 106 -22.10 19.92 -19.00
C VAL A 106 -23.06 19.10 -19.87
N LYS A 107 -23.27 19.50 -21.13
CA LYS A 107 -24.13 18.79 -22.08
C LYS A 107 -23.55 17.45 -22.52
N TYR A 108 -22.23 17.32 -22.59
CA TYR A 108 -21.51 16.14 -23.09
C TYR A 108 -20.91 15.27 -21.96
N GLU A 109 -20.86 15.79 -20.73
CA GLU A 109 -20.37 15.05 -19.56
C GLU A 109 -21.42 14.03 -19.07
N ARG A 110 -21.13 12.75 -19.31
CA ARG A 110 -21.91 11.60 -18.77
C ARG A 110 -21.41 11.19 -17.38
N PHE A 111 -20.10 10.98 -17.25
CA PHE A 111 -19.47 10.59 -15.99
C PHE A 111 -18.95 11.84 -15.27
N ILE A 112 -19.45 12.08 -14.07
CA ILE A 112 -19.10 13.23 -13.24
C ILE A 112 -18.04 12.80 -12.24
N TRP A 113 -16.91 13.49 -12.30
CA TRP A 113 -15.80 13.35 -11.36
C TRP A 113 -15.87 14.51 -10.35
N PRO A 114 -16.49 14.34 -9.17
CA PRO A 114 -16.61 15.42 -8.19
C PRO A 114 -15.24 15.86 -7.70
N MET A 115 -15.02 17.16 -7.48
CA MET A 115 -13.70 17.67 -7.09
C MET A 115 -13.27 17.23 -5.69
N GLY A 116 -14.21 17.06 -4.77
CA GLY A 116 -13.93 16.64 -3.39
C GLY A 116 -13.37 15.21 -3.25
N LEU A 117 -13.54 14.36 -4.28
CA LEU A 117 -13.01 12.99 -4.28
C LEU A 117 -11.72 12.84 -5.09
N ARG A 118 -11.12 13.95 -5.54
CA ARG A 118 -9.90 13.94 -6.35
C ARG A 118 -8.67 14.07 -5.48
N TYR A 119 -7.91 12.99 -5.39
CA TYR A 119 -6.64 12.96 -4.68
C TYR A 119 -5.48 13.23 -5.62
N LYS A 120 -4.53 14.05 -5.18
CA LYS A 120 -3.29 14.37 -5.92
C LYS A 120 -2.04 13.81 -5.24
N LYS A 121 -2.13 13.50 -3.95
CA LYS A 121 -1.03 12.98 -3.13
C LYS A 121 -1.49 11.72 -2.40
N ALA A 122 -0.54 10.85 -2.08
CA ALA A 122 -0.73 9.65 -1.28
C ALA A 122 0.30 9.62 -0.14
N ASN A 123 -0.09 9.06 0.99
CA ASN A 123 0.81 8.77 2.10
C ASN A 123 1.43 7.40 1.86
N VAL A 124 2.69 7.35 1.48
CA VAL A 124 3.40 6.11 1.15
C VAL A 124 4.30 5.71 2.30
N THR A 125 4.22 4.45 2.71
CA THR A 125 5.06 3.89 3.80
C THR A 125 6.17 3.02 3.22
N HIS A 126 7.42 3.31 3.58
CA HIS A 126 8.53 2.41 3.23
C HIS A 126 8.66 1.30 4.30
N PRO A 127 8.42 0.02 3.97
CA PRO A 127 8.34 -1.05 4.96
C PRO A 127 9.65 -1.29 5.71
N GLU A 128 10.80 -1.09 5.07
CA GLU A 128 12.12 -1.34 5.69
C GLU A 128 12.58 -0.18 6.59
N LEU A 129 12.16 1.05 6.29
CA LEU A 129 12.61 2.25 7.03
C LEU A 129 11.60 2.66 8.11
N GLY A 130 10.34 2.20 8.01
CA GLY A 130 9.27 2.59 8.92
C GLY A 130 8.86 4.07 8.79
N VAL A 131 9.22 4.73 7.70
CA VAL A 131 8.92 6.16 7.46
C VAL A 131 7.76 6.30 6.49
N THR A 132 6.86 7.24 6.79
CA THR A 132 5.71 7.61 5.95
C THR A 132 5.95 8.97 5.30
N ILE A 133 5.75 9.09 3.98
CA ILE A 133 5.98 10.32 3.24
C ILE A 133 4.77 10.63 2.35
N GLN A 134 4.37 11.90 2.33
CA GLN A 134 3.27 12.35 1.49
C GLN A 134 3.77 12.73 0.09
N LEU A 135 3.72 11.76 -0.83
CA LEU A 135 4.26 11.91 -2.18
C LEU A 135 3.16 12.18 -3.22
N PRO A 136 3.44 12.92 -4.31
CA PRO A 136 2.47 13.19 -5.35
C PRO A 136 2.26 11.97 -6.26
N ILE A 137 0.99 11.71 -6.60
CA ILE A 137 0.61 10.64 -7.52
C ILE A 137 0.89 11.10 -8.95
N ILE A 138 1.54 10.25 -9.73
CA ILE A 138 1.84 10.47 -11.16
C ILE A 138 0.74 9.85 -12.01
N SER A 139 0.48 8.56 -11.80
CA SER A 139 -0.45 7.80 -12.62
C SER A 139 -1.08 6.63 -11.85
N VAL A 140 -2.18 6.09 -12.39
CA VAL A 140 -2.79 4.85 -11.91
C VAL A 140 -2.44 3.75 -12.92
N ARG A 141 -1.72 2.72 -12.50
CA ARG A 141 -1.23 1.66 -13.40
C ARG A 141 -2.19 0.49 -13.48
N LYS A 142 -2.64 -0.03 -12.34
CA LYS A 142 -3.57 -1.17 -12.28
C LYS A 142 -4.64 -0.92 -11.26
N LYS A 143 -5.90 -0.95 -11.69
CA LYS A 143 -7.07 -0.82 -10.83
C LYS A 143 -7.82 -2.16 -10.77
N PRO A 144 -7.84 -2.86 -9.63
CA PRO A 144 -8.78 -3.95 -9.40
C PRO A 144 -10.20 -3.38 -9.21
N ALA A 145 -11.21 -4.26 -9.10
CA ALA A 145 -12.62 -3.83 -9.03
C ALA A 145 -12.90 -2.87 -7.86
N LYS A 146 -12.21 -3.04 -6.72
CA LYS A 146 -12.25 -2.13 -5.56
C LYS A 146 -11.09 -1.14 -5.59
N PRO A 147 -11.27 0.13 -5.15
CA PRO A 147 -10.18 1.10 -5.07
C PRO A 147 -9.02 0.65 -4.18
N ASN A 148 -9.28 -0.09 -3.10
CA ASN A 148 -8.20 -0.71 -2.31
C ASN A 148 -7.45 -1.71 -3.18
N GLY A 149 -6.13 -1.79 -3.01
CA GLY A 149 -5.26 -2.63 -3.83
C GLY A 149 -4.98 -2.07 -5.21
N THR A 150 -5.44 -0.85 -5.52
CA THR A 150 -5.01 -0.13 -6.74
C THR A 150 -3.52 0.14 -6.68
N ILE A 151 -2.83 -0.18 -7.77
CA ILE A 151 -1.41 0.08 -7.95
C ILE A 151 -1.28 1.46 -8.62
N ILE A 152 -0.64 2.36 -7.90
CA ILE A 152 -0.37 3.73 -8.31
C ILE A 152 1.13 3.92 -8.52
N GLU A 153 1.47 4.84 -9.42
CA GLU A 153 2.83 5.32 -9.59
C GLU A 153 2.97 6.65 -8.86
N VAL A 154 3.97 6.72 -7.99
CA VAL A 154 4.20 7.83 -7.09
C VAL A 154 5.57 8.41 -7.38
N ASN A 155 5.69 9.73 -7.27
CA ASN A 155 6.99 10.39 -7.44
C ASN A 155 7.88 10.12 -6.21
N PHE A 156 9.07 9.59 -6.43
CA PHE A 156 10.04 9.23 -5.37
C PHE A 156 11.29 10.13 -5.36
N SER A 157 11.32 11.21 -6.14
CA SER A 157 12.47 12.11 -6.23
C SER A 157 12.89 12.71 -4.88
N GLU A 158 11.95 12.91 -3.94
CA GLU A 158 12.25 13.43 -2.60
C GLU A 158 13.04 12.44 -1.72
N LEU A 159 12.99 11.14 -2.02
CA LEU A 159 13.71 10.10 -1.28
C LEU A 159 15.14 9.87 -1.77
N GLY A 160 15.54 10.47 -2.90
CA GLY A 160 16.91 10.40 -3.40
C GLY A 160 17.40 8.98 -3.72
N LEU A 161 16.49 8.08 -4.12
CA LEU A 161 16.87 6.72 -4.52
C LEU A 161 17.59 6.76 -5.87
N VAL A 162 18.78 6.17 -5.92
CA VAL A 162 19.62 6.10 -7.11
C VAL A 162 19.85 4.65 -7.48
N THR A 163 19.81 4.33 -8.77
CA THR A 163 20.17 3.01 -9.27
C THR A 163 21.69 2.79 -9.20
N VAL A 164 22.14 1.54 -9.35
CA VAL A 164 23.59 1.24 -9.46
C VAL A 164 24.25 2.01 -10.62
N VAL A 165 23.44 2.43 -11.61
CA VAL A 165 23.86 3.17 -12.80
C VAL A 165 23.80 4.69 -12.59
N VAL A 166 23.70 5.16 -11.34
CA VAL A 166 23.70 6.60 -10.99
C VAL A 166 22.51 7.38 -11.59
N GLU A 167 21.44 6.68 -11.98
CA GLU A 167 20.20 7.33 -12.42
C GLU A 167 19.25 7.53 -11.23
N VAL A 168 18.70 8.74 -11.13
CA VAL A 168 17.74 9.09 -10.08
C VAL A 168 16.37 8.47 -10.41
N ILE A 169 15.84 7.69 -9.46
CA ILE A 169 14.52 7.07 -9.60
C ILE A 169 13.45 8.14 -9.36
N SER A 170 12.73 8.51 -10.41
CA SER A 170 11.66 9.52 -10.33
C SER A 170 10.31 8.91 -9.97
N GLY A 171 10.07 7.63 -10.23
CA GLY A 171 8.79 6.97 -10.03
C GLY A 171 8.93 5.56 -9.45
N ARG A 172 8.06 5.21 -8.51
CA ARG A 172 7.94 3.85 -7.99
C ARG A 172 6.48 3.45 -7.83
N TRP A 173 6.21 2.15 -7.91
CA TRP A 173 4.87 1.61 -7.70
C TRP A 173 4.58 1.44 -6.22
N ALA A 174 3.37 1.86 -5.83
CA ALA A 174 2.83 1.68 -4.49
C ALA A 174 1.41 1.10 -4.60
N GLN A 175 1.00 0.34 -3.58
CA GLN A 175 -0.33 -0.28 -3.56
C GLN A 175 -1.17 0.36 -2.45
N ILE A 176 -2.33 0.89 -2.82
CA ILE A 176 -3.26 1.46 -1.82
C ILE A 176 -3.73 0.37 -0.86
N THR A 177 -3.55 0.57 0.44
CA THR A 177 -3.84 -0.43 1.47
C THR A 177 -5.19 -0.18 2.16
N ASN A 178 -5.61 1.07 2.30
CA ASN A 178 -6.80 1.46 3.07
C ASN A 178 -8.07 1.63 2.22
N ASN A 179 -9.22 1.84 2.89
CA ASN A 179 -10.47 2.25 2.25
C ASN A 179 -10.54 3.79 2.20
N CYS A 180 -10.03 4.39 1.13
CA CYS A 180 -9.92 5.86 1.02
C CYS A 180 -11.25 6.62 1.18
N GLU A 181 -12.39 5.96 0.93
CA GLU A 181 -13.74 6.54 1.06
C GLU A 181 -14.12 6.87 2.49
N ASN A 182 -13.70 6.03 3.43
CA ASN A 182 -14.11 6.14 4.83
C ASN A 182 -13.16 7.08 5.58
N ASP A 183 -11.87 7.03 5.23
CA ASP A 183 -10.82 7.71 5.98
C ASP A 183 -10.51 9.10 5.45
N GLY A 184 -10.87 9.38 4.19
CA GLY A 184 -10.50 10.62 3.51
C GLY A 184 -9.01 10.74 3.16
N CYS A 185 -8.20 9.71 3.44
CA CYS A 185 -6.78 9.64 3.13
C CYS A 185 -6.47 8.50 2.14
N VAL A 186 -5.43 8.67 1.33
CA VAL A 186 -4.91 7.63 0.43
C VAL A 186 -3.60 7.11 1.02
N ASN A 187 -3.65 5.94 1.65
CA ASN A 187 -2.48 5.30 2.25
C ASN A 187 -2.02 4.15 1.35
N ALA A 188 -0.73 4.11 1.04
CA ALA A 188 -0.12 3.16 0.11
C ALA A 188 1.28 2.70 0.57
#